data_AF-A0A847MQA7-F1
#
_entry.id   AF-A0A847MQA7-F1
#
_cell.length_a   1.000
_cell.length_b   1.000
_cell.length_c   1.000
_cell.angle_alpha   90.00
_cell.angle_beta   90.00
_cell.angle_gamma   90.00
#
_symmetry.space_group_name_H-M   'P 1'
#
loop_
_entity.id
_entity.type
_entity.pdbx_description
1 polymer ?
#
loop_
_entity_poly.entity_id
_entity_poly.type
_entity_poly.pdbx_seq_one_letter_code
_entity_poly.pdbx_strand_id
1 'polypeptide(L)' 'LFAVGLASVSLALNFDSVEQAIAAGAPKQYSWLLAHGIIVTLVWLYIEFLRLMARMRE' A
#
# COMPACT_ATOMS: atom_id res chain seq x y z
N LEU A 1 14.03 -4.37 -8.04
CA LEU A 1 13.16 -5.57 -7.97
C LEU A 1 12.73 -5.89 -6.55
N PHE A 2 13.66 -6.12 -5.61
CA PHE A 2 13.30 -6.43 -4.20
C PHE A 2 12.41 -5.37 -3.54
N ALA A 3 12.74 -4.08 -3.66
CA ALA A 3 11.95 -2.98 -3.09
C ALA A 3 10.51 -2.89 -3.66
N VAL A 4 10.36 -3.15 -4.96
CA VAL A 4 9.03 -3.20 -5.61
C VAL A 4 8.22 -4.38 -5.09
N GLY A 5 8.85 -5.56 -4.97
CA GLY A 5 8.19 -6.74 -4.36
C GLY A 5 7.76 -6.48 -2.92
N LEU A 6 8.62 -5.86 -2.11
CA LEU A 6 8.30 -5.49 -0.73
C LEU A 6 7.14 -4.48 -0.66
N ALA A 7 7.14 -3.46 -1.52
CA ALA A 7 6.06 -2.49 -1.59
C ALA A 7 4.73 -3.13 -2.01
N SER A 8 4.75 -4.05 -2.96
CA SER A 8 3.56 -4.81 -3.37
C SER A 8 3.00 -5.67 -2.24
N VAL A 9 3.85 -6.39 -1.51
CA VAL A 9 3.41 -7.20 -0.35
C VAL A 9 2.87 -6.30 0.75
N SER A 10 3.54 -5.17 1.03
CA SER A 10 3.06 -4.18 2.00
C SER A 10 1.67 -3.65 1.63
N LEU A 11 1.41 -3.39 0.35
CA LEU A 11 0.10 -2.94 -0.12
C LEU A 11 -0.97 -4.01 0.06
N ALA A 12 -0.66 -5.27 -0.27
CA ALA A 12 -1.58 -6.39 -0.08
C ALA A 12 -1.94 -6.60 1.39
N LEU A 13 -0.95 -6.55 2.30
CA LEU A 13 -1.16 -6.68 3.74
C LEU A 13 -1.98 -5.50 4.32
N ASN A 14 -1.75 -4.29 3.81
CA ASN A 14 -2.56 -3.12 4.19
C ASN A 14 -4.03 -3.29 3.77
N PHE A 15 -4.29 -3.79 2.56
CA PHE A 15 -5.66 -4.07 2.10
C PHE A 15 -6.35 -5.14 2.95
N ASP A 16 -5.68 -6.26 3.25
CA ASP A 16 -6.21 -7.33 4.09
C ASP A 16 -6.52 -6.83 5.51
N SER A 17 -5.62 -6.03 6.09
CA SER A 17 -5.84 -5.41 7.41
C SER A 17 -7.07 -4.49 7.42
N VAL A 18 -7.30 -3.76 6.33
CA VAL A 18 -8.45 -2.85 6.19
C VAL A 18 -9.76 -3.64 6.07
N GLU A 19 -9.76 -4.72 5.28
CA GLU A 19 -10.90 -5.61 5.13
C GLU A 19 -11.29 -6.27 6.47
N GLN A 20 -10.29 -6.76 7.22
CA GLN A 20 -10.49 -7.31 8.57
C GLN A 20 -11.05 -6.26 9.54
N ALA A 21 -10.56 -5.02 9.49
CA ALA A 21 -11.07 -3.95 10.33
C ALA A 21 -12.55 -3.63 10.02
N ILE A 22 -12.92 -3.59 8.73
CA ILE A 22 -14.32 -3.40 8.30
C ILE A 22 -15.19 -4.58 8.75
N ALA A 23 -14.72 -5.82 8.58
CA ALA A 23 -15.42 -7.03 8.99
C ALA A 23 -15.62 -7.12 10.51
N ALA A 24 -14.67 -6.59 11.29
CA ALA A 24 -14.77 -6.46 12.75
C ALA A 24 -15.73 -5.34 13.22
N GLY A 25 -16.37 -4.62 12.29
CA GLY A 25 -17.31 -3.55 12.61
C GLY A 25 -16.64 -2.24 13.00
N ALA A 26 -15.42 -1.96 12.50
CA ALA A 26 -14.72 -0.72 12.80
C ALA A 26 -15.61 0.52 12.55
N PRO A 27 -15.68 1.46 13.51
CA PRO A 27 -16.50 2.66 13.37
C PRO A 27 -16.14 3.45 12.10
N LYS A 28 -17.15 3.91 11.34
CA LYS A 28 -16.98 4.68 10.09
C LYS A 28 -16.03 5.89 10.23
N GLN A 29 -15.95 6.48 11.42
CA GLN A 29 -15.02 7.57 11.72
C GLN A 29 -13.54 7.20 11.58
N TYR A 30 -13.17 5.91 11.53
CA TYR A 30 -11.78 5.46 11.29
C TYR A 30 -11.50 5.17 9.82
N SER A 31 -12.51 5.20 8.94
CA SER A 31 -12.36 4.90 7.50
C SER A 31 -11.34 5.80 6.80
N TRP A 32 -11.21 7.07 7.21
CA TRP A 32 -10.23 7.99 6.64
C TRP A 32 -8.78 7.61 7.01
N LEU A 33 -8.54 7.10 8.22
CA LEU A 33 -7.23 6.61 8.65
C LEU A 33 -6.83 5.36 7.88
N LEU A 34 -7.76 4.42 7.73
CA LEU A 34 -7.60 3.21 6.93
C LEU A 34 -7.29 3.55 5.47
N ALA A 35 -8.04 4.47 4.87
CA ALA A 35 -7.82 4.94 3.50
C ALA A 35 -6.46 5.67 3.34
N HIS A 36 -6.05 6.44 4.34
CA HIS A 36 -4.74 7.12 4.32
C HIS A 36 -3.58 6.12 4.24
N GLY A 37 -3.62 5.03 5.01
CA GLY A 37 -2.60 3.97 4.97
C GLY A 37 -2.49 3.32 3.58
N ILE A 38 -3.62 3.06 2.92
CA ILE A 38 -3.64 2.55 1.54
C ILE A 38 -3.01 3.56 0.58
N ILE A 39 -3.39 4.84 0.65
CA ILE A 39 -2.88 5.88 -0.24
C ILE A 39 -1.36 6.04 -0.09
N VAL A 40 -0.84 6.07 1.14
CA VAL A 40 0.61 6.19 1.38
C VAL A 40 1.36 5.00 0.80
N THR A 41 0.84 3.78 0.98
CA THR A 41 1.47 2.57 0.45
C THR A 41 1.42 2.53 -1.08
N LEU A 42 0.34 3.02 -1.68
CA LEU A 42 0.20 3.16 -3.13
C LEU A 42 1.21 4.16 -3.72
N VAL A 43 1.37 5.33 -3.10
CA VAL A 43 2.35 6.34 -3.52
C VAL A 43 3.78 5.81 -3.39
N TRP A 44 4.07 5.07 -2.31
CA TRP A 44 5.38 4.45 -2.14
C TRP A 44 5.66 3.41 -3.25
N LEU A 45 4.70 2.53 -3.56
CA LEU A 45 4.80 1.56 -4.65
C LEU A 45 5.05 2.26 -6.00
N TYR A 46 4.35 3.37 -6.27
CA TYR A 46 4.56 4.18 -7.48
C TYR A 46 6.01 4.66 -7.60
N ILE A 47 6.60 5.18 -6.53
CA ILE A 47 8.00 5.63 -6.51
C ILE A 47 8.96 4.46 -6.74
N GLU A 48 8.72 3.29 -6.14
CA GLU A 48 9.56 2.12 -6.38
C GLU A 48 9.50 1.65 -7.83
N PHE A 49 8.33 1.73 -8.49
CA PHE A 49 8.20 1.47 -9.92
C PHE A 49 8.99 2.48 -10.76
N LEU A 50 8.91 3.77 -10.45
CA LEU A 50 9.72 4.80 -11.12
C LEU A 50 11.22 4.52 -10.99
N ARG A 51 11.69 4.15 -9.79
CA ARG A 51 13.09 3.77 -9.57
C ARG A 51 13.48 2.51 -10.32
N LEU A 52 12.60 1.51 -10.38
CA LEU A 52 12.84 0.29 -11.15
C LEU A 52 13.04 0.62 -12.63
N MET A 53 12.12 1.38 -13.21
CA MET A 53 12.21 1.79 -14.61
C MET A 53 13.45 2.65 -14.88
N ALA A 54 13.83 3.53 -13.96
CA ALA A 54 15.07 4.30 -14.06
C ALA A 54 16.30 3.37 -14.11
N ARG A 55 16.35 2.34 -13.27
CA ARG A 55 17.46 1.37 -13.24
C ARG A 55 17.48 0.40 -14.42
N MET A 56 16.36 0.20 -15.11
CA MET A 56 16.31 -0.58 -16.35
C MET A 56 16.71 0.24 -17.59
N ARG A 57 16.73 1.56 -17.48
CA ARG A 57 17.11 2.47 -18.57
C ARG A 57 18.62 2.73 -18.62
N GLU A 58 19.33 2.49 -17.52
CA GLU A 58 20.80 2.48 -17.44
C GLU A 58 21.34 1.07 -17.65
#